data_AF-A0A6V7LB22-F1
#
_entry.id   AF-A0A6V7LB22-F1
#
_cell.length_a   1.000
_cell.length_b   1.000
_cell.length_c   1.000
_cell.angle_alpha   90.00
_cell.angle_beta   90.00
_cell.angle_gamma   90.00
#
_symmetry.space_group_name_H-M   'P 1'
#
loop_
_entity.id
_entity.type
_entity.pdbx_description
1 polymer ?
#
loop_
_entity_poly.entity_id
_entity_poly.type
_entity_poly.pdbx_seq_one_letter_code
_entity_poly.pdbx_strand_id
1 'polypeptide(L)'
;YQKLNPTVPSFDADIGRYTEVANDVQMQETITTVRFVNINSDRLKAAIIGHCTLWQRKLTYLLFHMTEMMVDGLYEYMKNNGEK
;
A
#
# COMPACT_ATOMS: atom_id res chain seq x y z
N TYR A 1 -3.89 0.66 11.84
CA TYR A 1 -4.60 0.39 10.58
C TYR A 1 -5.63 -0.73 10.76
N GLN A 2 -5.24 -1.98 11.05
CA GLN A 2 -6.18 -3.08 11.34
C GLN A 2 -7.23 -2.77 12.43
N LYS A 3 -6.83 -2.08 13.52
CA LYS A 3 -7.73 -1.66 14.61
C LYS A 3 -8.87 -0.72 14.17
N LEU A 4 -8.75 -0.10 12.98
CA LEU A 4 -9.79 0.77 12.41
C LEU A 4 -10.85 -0.04 11.64
N ASN A 5 -10.69 -1.37 11.56
CA ASN A 5 -11.51 -2.28 10.76
C ASN A 5 -11.80 -1.75 9.34
N PRO A 6 -10.76 -1.44 8.55
CA PRO A 6 -10.91 -0.85 7.22
C PRO A 6 -11.66 -1.80 6.29
N THR A 7 -12.53 -1.24 5.46
CA THR A 7 -13.25 -1.98 4.42
C THR A 7 -12.33 -2.23 3.22
N VAL A 8 -12.65 -3.23 2.39
CA VAL A 8 -11.89 -3.50 1.15
C VAL A 8 -11.80 -2.27 0.23
N PRO A 9 -12.87 -1.48 0.00
CA PRO A 9 -12.76 -0.23 -0.76
C PRO A 9 -11.80 0.79 -0.14
N SER A 10 -11.67 0.82 1.19
CA SER A 10 -10.70 1.69 1.86
C SER A 10 -9.26 1.26 1.57
N PHE A 11 -8.98 -0.04 1.52
CA PHE A 11 -7.66 -0.55 1.12
C PHE A 11 -7.34 -0.18 -0.32
N ASP A 12 -8.30 -0.37 -1.24
CA ASP A 12 -8.12 -0.04 -2.66
C ASP A 12 -7.85 1.46 -2.85
N ALA A 13 -8.63 2.32 -2.18
CA ALA A 13 -8.43 3.77 -2.21
C ALA A 13 -7.04 4.16 -1.67
N ASP A 14 -6.62 3.63 -0.52
CA ASP A 14 -5.33 3.98 0.07
C ASP A 14 -4.15 3.44 -0.75
N ILE A 15 -4.24 2.23 -1.32
CA ILE A 15 -3.24 1.69 -2.25
C ILE A 15 -3.16 2.57 -3.51
N GLY A 16 -4.31 2.95 -4.06
CA GLY A 16 -4.44 3.84 -5.22
C GLY A 16 -3.75 5.19 -4.99
N ARG A 17 -3.96 5.81 -3.83
CA ARG A 17 -3.29 7.07 -3.45
C ARG A 17 -1.77 6.96 -3.42
N TYR A 18 -1.21 5.84 -2.93
CA TYR A 18 0.24 5.64 -2.99
C TYR A 18 0.74 5.44 -4.43
N THR A 19 -0.07 4.87 -5.32
CA THR A 19 0.25 4.75 -6.75
C THR A 19 0.26 6.12 -7.41
N GLU A 20 -0.74 6.96 -7.15
CA GLU A 20 -0.82 8.33 -7.64
C GLU A 20 0.41 9.14 -7.21
N VAL A 21 0.74 9.14 -5.92
CA VAL A 21 1.92 9.88 -5.40
C VAL A 21 3.22 9.39 -6.03
N ALA A 22 3.39 8.07 -6.19
CA ALA A 22 4.60 7.52 -6.83
C ALA A 22 4.71 7.97 -8.30
N ASN A 23 3.61 7.96 -9.04
CA ASN A 23 3.55 8.42 -10.43
C ASN A 23 3.84 9.93 -10.54
N ASP A 24 3.20 10.74 -9.70
CA ASP A 24 3.38 12.19 -9.67
C ASP A 24 4.85 12.55 -9.42
N VAL A 25 5.50 11.87 -8.46
CA VAL A 25 6.92 12.06 -8.14
C VAL A 25 7.81 11.60 -9.29
N GLN A 26 7.50 10.46 -9.91
CA GLN A 26 8.26 9.95 -11.06
C GLN A 26 8.24 10.94 -12.23
N MET A 27 7.09 11.58 -12.49
CA MET A 27 6.91 12.57 -13.56
C MET A 27 7.61 13.91 -13.32
N GLN A 28 8.01 14.24 -12.09
CA GLN A 28 8.77 15.46 -11.80
C GLN A 28 10.14 15.45 -12.48
N GLU A 29 10.69 16.63 -12.78
CA GLU A 29 12.06 16.74 -13.28
C GLU A 29 13.08 16.19 -12.27
N THR A 30 14.06 15.43 -12.75
CA THR A 30 15.13 14.89 -11.90
C THR A 30 16.19 15.94 -11.57
N ILE A 31 16.45 16.88 -12.49
CA ILE A 31 17.38 17.98 -12.27
C ILE A 31 16.63 19.28 -12.55
N THR A 32 16.63 20.19 -11.58
CA THR A 32 15.99 21.50 -11.71
C THR A 32 17.05 22.59 -11.55
N THR A 33 17.06 23.57 -12.45
CA THR A 33 17.96 24.72 -12.37
C THR A 33 17.30 25.88 -11.62
N VAL A 34 17.90 26.29 -10.51
CA VAL A 34 17.48 27.47 -9.75
C VAL A 34 18.59 28.52 -9.86
N ARG A 35 18.33 29.56 -10.68
CA ARG A 35 19.32 30.59 -11.06
C ARG A 35 20.57 29.96 -11.70
N PHE A 36 21.62 29.77 -10.93
CA PHE A 36 22.91 29.25 -11.36
C PHE A 36 23.25 27.88 -10.73
N VAL A 37 22.33 27.30 -9.96
CA VAL A 37 22.53 26.01 -9.27
C VAL A 37 21.63 24.94 -9.88
N ASN A 38 22.21 23.78 -10.18
CA ASN A 38 21.46 22.59 -10.56
C ASN A 38 21.22 21.72 -9.33
N ILE A 39 19.96 21.47 -9.00
CA ILE A 39 19.54 20.60 -7.91
C ILE A 39 19.21 19.24 -8.52
N ASN A 40 19.87 18.19 -8.05
CA ASN A 40 19.57 16.81 -8.44
C ASN A 40 18.68 16.15 -7.38
N SER A 41 17.46 15.81 -7.77
CA SER A 41 16.43 15.22 -6.93
C SER A 41 16.31 13.69 -7.09
N ASP A 42 17.20 13.03 -7.83
CA ASP A 42 17.12 11.60 -8.14
C ASP A 42 16.98 10.72 -6.90
N ARG A 43 17.85 10.92 -5.90
CA ARG A 43 17.81 10.18 -4.63
C ARG A 43 16.53 10.44 -3.84
N LEU A 44 16.02 11.67 -3.87
CA LEU A 44 14.78 12.03 -3.20
C LEU A 44 13.58 11.35 -3.86
N LYS A 45 13.51 11.40 -5.20
CA LYS A 45 12.48 10.71 -5.99
C LYS A 45 12.48 9.21 -5.67
N ALA A 46 13.64 8.56 -5.73
CA ALA A 46 13.79 7.15 -5.43
C ALA A 46 13.33 6.80 -3.99
N ALA A 47 13.68 7.64 -3.01
CA ALA A 47 13.27 7.42 -1.63
C ALA A 47 11.75 7.51 -1.43
N ILE A 48 11.09 8.50 -2.05
CA ILE A 48 9.63 8.68 -1.95
C ILE A 48 8.90 7.52 -2.64
N ILE A 49 9.32 7.14 -3.86
CA ILE A 49 8.74 6.01 -4.59
C ILE A 49 8.89 4.72 -3.78
N GLY A 50 10.09 4.45 -3.26
CA GLY A 50 10.34 3.29 -2.41
C GLY A 50 9.47 3.26 -1.15
N HIS A 51 9.20 4.43 -0.56
CA HIS A 51 8.27 4.53 0.58
C HIS A 51 6.83 4.19 0.18
N CYS A 52 6.37 4.66 -0.99
CA CYS A 52 5.03 4.33 -1.51
C CYS A 52 4.88 2.83 -1.73
N THR A 53 5.86 2.20 -2.39
CA THR A 53 5.88 0.73 -2.61
C THR A 53 5.86 -0.04 -1.29
N LEU A 54 6.61 0.41 -0.27
CA LEU A 54 6.61 -0.23 1.04
C LEU A 54 5.21 -0.22 1.69
N TRP A 55 4.50 0.91 1.61
CA TRP A 55 3.18 1.03 2.20
C TRP A 55 2.12 0.22 1.45
N GLN A 56 2.16 0.23 0.12
CA GLN A 56 1.32 -0.64 -0.69
C GLN A 56 1.48 -2.11 -0.27
N ARG A 57 2.74 -2.59 -0.15
CA ARG A 57 3.01 -3.96 0.29
C ARG A 57 2.46 -4.25 1.69
N LYS A 58 2.58 -3.31 2.63
CA LYS A 58 2.03 -3.47 3.99
C LYS A 58 0.50 -3.58 3.98
N LEU A 59 -0.16 -2.76 3.16
CA LEU A 59 -1.62 -2.78 3.01
C LEU A 59 -2.10 -4.08 2.37
N THR A 60 -1.47 -4.51 1.27
CA THR A 60 -1.79 -5.78 0.61
C THR A 60 -1.55 -6.98 1.52
N TYR A 61 -0.44 -7.01 2.26
CA TYR A 61 -0.14 -8.09 3.21
C TYR A 61 -1.18 -8.16 4.34
N LEU A 62 -1.58 -7.00 4.88
CA LEU A 62 -2.60 -6.95 5.91
C LEU A 62 -3.96 -7.44 5.39
N LEU A 63 -4.35 -7.01 4.20
CA LEU A 63 -5.59 -7.47 3.56
C LEU A 63 -5.58 -8.99 3.36
N PHE A 64 -4.47 -9.54 2.87
CA PHE A 64 -4.27 -10.98 2.72
C PHE A 64 -4.43 -11.73 4.05
N HIS A 65 -3.76 -11.26 5.11
CA HIS A 65 -3.88 -11.85 6.46
C HIS A 65 -5.31 -11.83 6.98
N MET A 66 -6.03 -10.73 6.77
CA MET A 66 -7.44 -10.64 7.17
C MET A 66 -8.31 -11.64 6.39
N THR A 67 -8.04 -11.83 5.11
CA THR A 67 -8.74 -12.83 4.28
C THR A 67 -8.43 -14.25 4.74
N GLU A 68 -7.17 -14.59 5.04
CA GLU A 68 -6.79 -15.91 5.59
C GLU A 68 -7.57 -16.19 6.87
N MET A 69 -7.58 -15.27 7.84
CA MET A 69 -8.31 -15.46 9.10
C MET A 69 -9.83 -15.67 8.89
N MET A 70 -10.43 -14.98 7.91
CA MET A 70 -11.85 -15.16 7.59
C MET A 70 -12.12 -16.56 7.02
N VAL A 71 -11.24 -17.04 6.12
CA VAL A 71 -11.35 -18.36 5.50
C VAL A 71 -11.16 -19.46 6.53
N ASP A 72 -10.15 -19.34 7.40
CA ASP A 72 -9.91 -20.29 8.49
C ASP A 72 -11.10 -20.37 9.45
N GLY A 73 -11.67 -19.21 9.81
CA GLY A 73 -12.89 -19.15 10.63
C GLY A 73 -14.10 -19.83 9.98
N LEU A 74 -14.23 -19.76 8.65
CA LEU A 74 -15.27 -20.49 7.91
C LEU A 74 -15.03 -22.00 7.94
N TYR A 75 -13.79 -22.46 7.75
CA TYR A 75 -13.44 -23.88 7.84
C TYR A 75 -13.74 -24.44 9.24
N GLU A 76 -13.37 -23.73 10.30
CA GLU A 76 -13.69 -24.12 11.67
C GLU A 76 -15.21 -24.16 11.92
N TYR A 77 -15.95 -23.17 11.43
CA TYR A 77 -17.40 -23.14 11.55
C TYR A 77 -18.06 -24.32 10.83
N MET A 78 -17.64 -24.64 9.61
CA MET A 78 -18.17 -25.77 8.85
C MET A 78 -17.85 -27.11 9.52
N LYS A 79 -16.61 -27.28 10.00
CA LYS A 79 -16.20 -28.49 10.71
C LYS A 79 -17.06 -28.71 11.97
N ASN A 80 -17.20 -27.68 12.81
CA ASN A 80 -17.94 -27.78 14.06
C ASN A 80 -19.44 -28.04 13.87
N ASN A 81 -20.03 -27.59 12.75
CA ASN A 81 -21.44 -27.81 12.45
C ASN A 81 -21.72 -29.07 11.62
N GLY A 82 -20.73 -29.59 10.88
CA GLY A 82 -20.82 -30.86 10.16
C GLY A 82 -20.63 -32.08 11.05
N GLU A 83 -20.08 -31.91 12.26
CA GLU A 83 -19.96 -32.94 13.30
C GLU A 83 -21.23 -33.09 14.17
N LYS A 84 -22.34 -32.39 13.83
CA LYS A 84 -23.68 -32.53 14.43
C LYS A 84 -24.67 -33.14 13.45
#